data_AF-A0AAE9KB60-F1
#
_entry.id   AF-A0AAE9KB60-F1
#
_cell.length_a   1.000
_cell.length_b   1.000
_cell.length_c   1.000
_cell.angle_alpha   90.00
_cell.angle_beta   90.00
_cell.angle_gamma   90.00
#
_symmetry.space_group_name_H-M   'P 1'
#
loop_
_entity.id
_entity.type
_entity.pdbx_description
1 polymer ?
#
loop_
_entity_poly.entity_id
_entity_poly.type
_entity_poly.pdbx_seq_one_letter_code
_entity_poly.pdbx_strand_id
1 'polypeptide(L)'
;MIVSDTFTSYSENFKEIFRVVFFLHVETRQILHFDIHTNPTTNWMKKVLKLVVRKQKQTGKKFHYFLSDNDSLFGKRFTKYLEKIGIKHKKTSFHSPWQNCYAERINSMLHSLRVVQQIKTCRNEFLDFFIPLNKYHLEKKLDEFIHFYNNHRTHLALNKDSPVTSPVLTSSKDKSVKLVSAPVLGGLYYIFCDP
;
A
#
# COMPACT_ATOMS: atom_id res chain seq x y z
N MET A 1 -7.45 -9.95 -5.48
CA MET A 1 -8.14 -9.48 -4.22
C MET A 1 -7.56 -8.14 -3.78
N ILE A 2 -8.36 -7.26 -3.13
CA ILE A 2 -7.84 -6.01 -2.55
C ILE A 2 -7.76 -6.10 -1.04
N VAL A 3 -6.65 -5.59 -0.49
CA VAL A 3 -6.42 -5.38 0.94
C VAL A 3 -6.41 -3.88 1.22
N SER A 4 -6.98 -3.48 2.35
CA SER A 4 -6.89 -2.12 2.85
C SER A 4 -6.43 -2.11 4.29
N ASP A 5 -5.62 -1.11 4.62
CA ASP A 5 -5.15 -0.82 5.98
C ASP A 5 -5.23 0.70 6.18
N THR A 6 -5.36 1.13 7.43
CA THR A 6 -5.32 2.55 7.78
C THR A 6 -4.21 2.84 8.78
N PHE A 7 -3.73 4.07 8.77
CA PHE A 7 -2.88 4.56 9.83
C PHE A 7 -3.19 6.00 10.20
N THR A 8 -2.67 6.40 11.34
CA THR A 8 -2.76 7.75 11.87
C THR A 8 -1.37 8.37 11.89
N SER A 9 -1.24 9.58 11.37
CA SER A 9 -0.05 10.42 11.51
C SER A 9 -0.44 11.75 12.13
N TYR A 10 0.46 12.32 12.94
CA TYR A 10 0.27 13.62 13.55
C TYR A 10 0.99 14.69 12.74
N SER A 11 0.43 15.89 12.69
CA SER A 11 1.19 17.06 12.21
C SER A 11 2.35 17.38 13.15
N GLU A 12 3.35 18.09 12.66
CA GLU A 12 4.52 18.53 13.45
C GLU A 12 4.14 19.21 14.78
N ASN A 13 3.08 20.02 14.76
CA ASN A 13 2.58 20.72 15.94
C ASN A 13 1.51 19.94 16.74
N PHE A 14 1.25 18.67 16.40
CA PHE A 14 0.22 17.79 16.98
C PHE A 14 -1.21 18.35 16.96
N LYS A 15 -1.49 19.40 16.19
CA LYS A 15 -2.83 20.00 16.08
C LYS A 15 -3.75 19.22 15.17
N GLU A 16 -3.20 18.58 14.14
CA GLU A 16 -3.97 17.81 13.17
C GLU A 16 -3.61 16.34 13.24
N ILE A 17 -4.63 15.50 13.12
CA ILE A 17 -4.52 14.05 13.04
C ILE A 17 -4.90 13.66 11.62
N PHE A 18 -3.96 13.15 10.84
CA PHE A 18 -4.20 12.64 9.50
C PHE A 18 -4.46 11.14 9.55
N ARG A 19 -5.65 10.72 9.15
CA ARG A 19 -5.93 9.31 8.84
C ARG A 19 -5.62 9.05 7.38
N VAL A 20 -4.78 8.07 7.10
CA VAL A 20 -4.43 7.63 5.75
C VAL A 20 -4.98 6.23 5.53
N VAL A 21 -5.56 5.98 4.36
CA VAL A 21 -6.00 4.65 3.93
C VAL A 21 -5.24 4.22 2.69
N PHE A 22 -4.85 2.95 2.59
CA PHE A 22 -4.24 2.36 1.40
C PHE A 22 -5.12 1.26 0.83
N PHE A 23 -4.98 1.04 -0.48
CA PHE A 23 -5.58 -0.08 -1.18
C PHE A 23 -4.51 -0.80 -1.97
N LEU A 24 -4.28 -2.07 -1.66
CA LEU A 24 -3.24 -2.89 -2.27
C LEU A 24 -3.86 -4.10 -2.97
N HIS A 25 -3.40 -4.40 -4.17
CA HIS A 25 -3.81 -5.58 -4.91
C HIS A 25 -2.92 -6.78 -4.58
N VAL A 26 -3.47 -7.80 -3.92
CA VAL A 26 -2.71 -8.89 -3.29
C VAL A 26 -1.80 -9.67 -4.24
N GLU A 27 -2.26 -9.93 -5.46
CA GLU A 27 -1.51 -10.76 -6.41
C GLU A 27 -0.35 -9.97 -7.03
N THR A 28 -0.61 -8.74 -7.47
CA THR A 28 0.41 -7.89 -8.11
C THR A 28 1.26 -7.14 -7.09
N ARG A 29 0.90 -7.19 -5.81
CA ARG A 29 1.45 -6.37 -4.71
C ARG A 29 1.35 -4.86 -4.92
N GLN A 30 0.68 -4.39 -5.96
CA GLN A 30 0.63 -2.97 -6.30
C GLN A 30 -0.26 -2.18 -5.33
N ILE A 31 0.24 -1.06 -4.82
CA ILE A 31 -0.58 -0.06 -4.14
C ILE A 31 -1.36 0.69 -5.22
N LEU A 32 -2.68 0.53 -5.21
CA LEU A 32 -3.59 1.05 -6.23
C LEU A 32 -3.97 2.50 -5.98
N HIS A 33 -4.11 2.86 -4.71
CA HIS A 33 -4.51 4.20 -4.29
C HIS A 33 -4.29 4.38 -2.79
N PHE A 34 -4.20 5.64 -2.38
CA PHE A 34 -4.32 6.09 -1.01
C PHE A 34 -5.18 7.35 -0.96
N ASP A 35 -5.69 7.69 0.22
CA ASP A 35 -6.31 8.99 0.47
C ASP A 35 -6.08 9.39 1.94
N ILE A 36 -6.11 10.69 2.21
CA ILE A 36 -5.82 11.31 3.50
C ILE A 36 -7.02 12.15 3.96
N HIS A 37 -7.45 11.94 5.19
CA HIS A 37 -8.52 12.72 5.79
C HIS A 37 -8.30 12.96 7.28
N THR A 38 -8.67 14.15 7.78
CA THR A 38 -8.49 14.49 9.21
C THR A 38 -9.58 13.90 10.10
N ASN A 39 -10.82 13.83 9.61
CA ASN A 39 -11.93 13.17 10.30
C ASN A 39 -12.58 12.09 9.41
N PRO A 40 -12.00 10.89 9.33
CA PRO A 40 -12.43 9.85 8.39
C PRO A 40 -13.84 9.36 8.75
N THR A 41 -14.70 9.26 7.73
CA THR A 41 -16.05 8.72 7.90
C THR A 41 -16.27 7.54 6.96
N THR A 42 -17.28 6.71 7.25
CA THR A 42 -17.69 5.64 6.33
C THR A 42 -18.10 6.21 4.96
N ASN A 43 -18.65 7.42 4.89
CA ASN A 43 -19.03 8.05 3.63
C ASN A 43 -17.82 8.49 2.81
N TRP A 44 -16.81 9.05 3.45
CA TRP A 44 -15.52 9.31 2.81
C TRP A 44 -14.94 8.00 2.26
N MET A 45 -14.84 6.96 3.10
CA MET A 45 -14.29 5.66 2.69
C MET A 45 -15.00 5.03 1.48
N LYS A 46 -16.34 5.17 1.40
CA LYS A 46 -17.12 4.75 0.21
C LYS A 46 -16.73 5.53 -1.05
N LYS A 47 -16.49 6.84 -0.95
CA LYS A 47 -16.05 7.68 -2.08
C LYS A 47 -14.67 7.22 -2.57
N VAL A 48 -13.73 7.00 -1.66
CA VAL A 48 -12.38 6.52 -2.00
C VAL A 48 -12.43 5.15 -2.66
N LEU A 49 -13.18 4.21 -2.07
CA LEU A 49 -13.37 2.88 -2.65
C LEU A 49 -13.99 2.95 -4.05
N LYS A 50 -14.97 3.85 -4.28
CA LYS A 50 -15.57 4.04 -5.62
C LYS A 50 -14.53 4.46 -6.66
N LEU A 51 -13.56 5.30 -6.28
CA LEU A 51 -12.45 5.68 -7.16
C LEU A 51 -11.56 4.47 -7.49
N VAL A 52 -11.23 3.65 -6.49
CA VAL A 52 -10.43 2.43 -6.66
C VAL A 52 -11.12 1.42 -7.58
N VAL A 53 -12.41 1.16 -7.34
CA VAL A 53 -13.22 0.27 -8.19
C VAL A 53 -13.28 0.79 -9.62
N ARG A 54 -13.42 2.11 -9.81
CA ARG A 54 -13.43 2.71 -11.14
C ARG A 54 -12.09 2.55 -11.86
N LYS A 55 -10.97 2.83 -11.19
CA LYS A 55 -9.61 2.63 -11.73
C LYS A 55 -9.38 1.18 -12.14
N GLN A 56 -9.79 0.22 -11.29
CA GLN A 56 -9.66 -1.21 -11.61
C GLN A 56 -10.52 -1.62 -12.81
N LYS A 57 -11.77 -1.13 -12.90
CA LYS A 57 -12.61 -1.38 -14.07
C LYS A 57 -12.01 -0.84 -15.36
N GLN A 58 -11.37 0.33 -15.32
CA GLN A 58 -10.70 0.91 -16.49
C GLN A 58 -9.50 0.09 -16.96
N THR A 59 -8.79 -0.58 -16.04
CA THR A 59 -7.68 -1.49 -16.39
C THR A 59 -8.17 -2.91 -16.71
N GLY A 60 -9.49 -3.13 -16.86
CA GLY A 60 -10.08 -4.43 -17.15
C GLY A 60 -10.08 -5.40 -15.96
N LYS A 61 -9.60 -4.98 -14.79
CA LYS A 61 -9.47 -5.81 -13.60
C LYS A 61 -10.73 -5.70 -12.72
N LYS A 62 -11.24 -6.83 -12.26
CA LYS A 62 -12.31 -6.91 -11.25
C LYS A 62 -11.79 -7.65 -10.03
N PHE A 63 -12.27 -7.27 -8.86
CA PHE A 63 -11.98 -7.98 -7.62
C PHE A 63 -13.28 -8.30 -6.90
N HIS A 64 -13.34 -9.51 -6.33
CA HIS A 64 -14.53 -10.02 -5.64
C HIS A 64 -14.38 -10.04 -4.12
N TYR A 65 -13.18 -9.79 -3.62
CA TYR A 65 -12.85 -9.83 -2.20
C TYR A 65 -12.14 -8.56 -1.78
N PHE A 66 -12.60 -8.00 -0.66
CA PHE A 66 -11.97 -6.90 0.05
C PHE A 66 -11.59 -7.39 1.45
N LEU A 67 -10.32 -7.26 1.81
CA LEU A 67 -9.80 -7.62 3.13
C LEU A 67 -9.41 -6.35 3.88
N SER A 68 -9.89 -6.18 5.10
CA SER A 68 -9.45 -5.10 5.99
C SER A 68 -9.20 -5.61 7.40
N ASP A 69 -8.62 -4.75 8.23
CA ASP A 69 -8.60 -4.96 9.67
C ASP A 69 -9.98 -4.71 10.32
N ASN A 70 -10.02 -4.77 11.65
CA ASN A 70 -11.23 -4.54 12.43
C ASN A 70 -11.49 -3.06 12.73
N ASP A 71 -10.86 -2.12 12.00
CA ASP A 71 -11.12 -0.70 12.17
C ASP A 71 -12.61 -0.37 11.99
N SER A 72 -13.09 0.52 12.85
CA SER A 72 -14.44 1.09 12.84
C SER A 72 -14.85 1.66 11.48
N LEU A 73 -13.90 2.17 10.69
CA LEU A 73 -14.13 2.66 9.32
C LEU A 73 -14.65 1.55 8.39
N PHE A 74 -14.22 0.30 8.60
CA PHE A 74 -14.68 -0.90 7.91
C PHE A 74 -15.84 -1.59 8.64
N GLY A 75 -16.67 -0.82 9.34
CA GLY A 75 -17.81 -1.34 10.10
C GLY A 75 -18.94 -1.93 9.24
N LYS A 76 -20.06 -2.26 9.90
CA LYS A 76 -21.24 -2.90 9.27
C LYS A 76 -21.80 -2.10 8.08
N ARG A 77 -21.83 -0.76 8.18
CA ARG A 77 -22.32 0.12 7.11
C ARG A 77 -21.47 0.07 5.84
N PHE A 78 -20.15 -0.11 5.99
CA PHE A 78 -19.24 -0.26 4.88
C PHE A 78 -19.35 -1.66 4.26
N THR A 79 -19.45 -2.68 5.10
CA THR A 79 -19.67 -4.08 4.70
C THR A 79 -20.90 -4.22 3.81
N LYS A 80 -22.06 -3.68 4.23
CA LYS A 80 -23.30 -3.69 3.43
C LYS A 80 -23.13 -2.98 2.07
N TYR A 81 -22.31 -1.93 2.01
CA TYR A 81 -22.04 -1.24 0.76
C TYR A 81 -21.20 -2.09 -0.20
N LEU A 82 -20.16 -2.76 0.30
CA LEU A 82 -19.34 -3.69 -0.48
C LEU A 82 -20.19 -4.83 -1.06
N GLU A 83 -21.05 -5.43 -0.23
CA GLU A 83 -21.96 -6.50 -0.65
C GLU A 83 -22.92 -6.03 -1.76
N LYS A 84 -23.47 -4.81 -1.63
CA LYS A 84 -24.35 -4.20 -2.65
C LYS A 84 -23.66 -4.03 -4.00
N ILE A 85 -22.34 -3.80 -4.03
CA ILE A 85 -21.57 -3.70 -5.27
C ILE A 85 -20.92 -5.03 -5.70
N GLY A 86 -21.31 -6.15 -5.08
CA GLY A 86 -20.89 -7.50 -5.45
C GLY A 86 -19.51 -7.90 -4.92
N ILE A 87 -19.02 -7.24 -3.86
CA ILE A 87 -17.69 -7.48 -3.28
C ILE A 87 -17.87 -8.07 -1.88
N LYS A 88 -17.30 -9.26 -1.65
CA LYS A 88 -17.31 -9.93 -0.35
C LYS A 88 -16.29 -9.28 0.57
N HIS A 89 -16.76 -8.79 1.71
CA HIS A 89 -15.90 -8.23 2.75
C HIS A 89 -15.40 -9.35 3.68
N LYS A 90 -14.09 -9.46 3.83
CA LYS A 90 -13.44 -10.30 4.85
C LYS A 90 -12.70 -9.38 5.81
N LYS A 91 -12.75 -9.71 7.10
CA LYS A 91 -11.93 -9.03 8.11
C LYS A 91 -10.78 -9.93 8.53
N THR A 92 -9.63 -9.35 8.82
CA THR A 92 -8.54 -10.10 9.44
C THR A 92 -8.95 -10.56 10.83
N SER A 93 -8.60 -11.79 11.19
CA SER A 93 -8.72 -12.28 12.56
C SER A 93 -7.89 -11.41 13.53
N PHE A 94 -8.36 -11.30 14.77
CA PHE A 94 -7.69 -10.52 15.81
C PHE A 94 -6.41 -11.25 16.28
N HIS A 95 -5.35 -10.47 16.51
CA HIS A 95 -4.13 -10.77 17.29
C HIS A 95 -2.93 -11.49 16.63
N SER A 96 -1.75 -11.00 17.06
CA SER A 96 -0.43 -11.65 17.11
C SER A 96 0.48 -11.59 15.86
N PRO A 97 1.16 -10.46 15.62
CA PRO A 97 2.21 -10.32 14.61
C PRO A 97 3.30 -11.42 14.67
N TRP A 98 3.58 -11.96 15.86
CA TRP A 98 4.61 -12.98 16.07
C TRP A 98 4.20 -14.39 15.61
N GLN A 99 2.90 -14.70 15.57
CA GLN A 99 2.42 -15.98 15.04
C GLN A 99 2.45 -16.04 13.51
N ASN A 100 2.61 -14.88 12.84
CA ASN A 100 2.71 -14.83 11.39
C ASN A 100 3.96 -15.55 10.84
N CYS A 101 5.07 -15.64 11.58
CA CYS A 101 6.27 -16.37 11.12
C CYS A 101 5.99 -17.87 10.88
N TYR A 102 5.10 -18.48 11.68
CA TYR A 102 4.65 -19.86 11.46
C TYR A 102 3.62 -19.95 10.33
N ALA A 103 2.78 -18.92 10.27
CA ALA A 103 1.73 -18.80 9.30
C ALA A 103 2.31 -18.49 7.89
N GLU A 104 3.53 -17.96 7.77
CA GLU A 104 4.24 -17.75 6.49
C GLU A 104 4.35 -19.02 5.62
N ARG A 105 4.19 -20.23 6.19
CA ARG A 105 4.31 -21.52 5.48
C ARG A 105 3.00 -22.13 4.97
N ILE A 106 1.81 -21.70 5.44
CA ILE A 106 0.56 -22.48 5.23
C ILE A 106 -0.45 -21.74 4.33
N ASN A 107 -0.48 -22.05 3.03
CA ASN A 107 -1.58 -21.80 2.09
C ASN A 107 -2.08 -20.33 1.86
N SER A 108 -2.87 -20.17 0.79
CA SER A 108 -3.31 -18.91 0.15
C SER A 108 -3.94 -17.83 1.07
N MET A 109 -4.54 -18.20 2.21
CA MET A 109 -5.06 -17.22 3.18
C MET A 109 -3.94 -16.41 3.85
N LEU A 110 -2.76 -17.02 4.01
CA LEU A 110 -1.60 -16.39 4.62
C LEU A 110 -0.83 -15.46 3.70
N HIS A 111 -0.93 -15.66 2.39
CA HIS A 111 -0.40 -14.70 1.42
C HIS A 111 -0.99 -13.29 1.66
N SER A 112 -2.27 -13.22 2.04
CA SER A 112 -3.00 -11.98 2.35
C SER A 112 -2.54 -11.35 3.66
N LEU A 113 -2.31 -12.15 4.70
CA LEU A 113 -1.77 -11.67 5.97
C LEU A 113 -0.35 -11.14 5.80
N ARG A 114 0.48 -11.77 4.95
CA ARG A 114 1.80 -11.27 4.58
C ARG A 114 1.73 -9.93 3.86
N VAL A 115 0.75 -9.72 2.97
CA VAL A 115 0.50 -8.40 2.35
C VAL A 115 0.19 -7.36 3.42
N VAL A 116 -0.73 -7.66 4.34
CA VAL A 116 -1.12 -6.72 5.41
C VAL A 116 0.10 -6.36 6.25
N GLN A 117 0.94 -7.34 6.62
CA GLN A 117 2.17 -7.04 7.36
C GLN A 117 3.15 -6.21 6.55
N GLN A 118 3.32 -6.46 5.25
CA GLN A 118 4.17 -5.62 4.42
C GLN A 118 3.70 -4.17 4.37
N ILE A 119 2.38 -3.92 4.30
CA ILE A 119 1.83 -2.56 4.37
C ILE A 119 2.20 -1.93 5.72
N LYS A 120 2.07 -2.67 6.83
CA LYS A 120 2.44 -2.17 8.17
C LYS A 120 3.94 -1.92 8.33
N THR A 121 4.79 -2.80 7.80
CA THR A 121 6.25 -2.61 7.80
C THR A 121 6.61 -1.40 6.97
N CYS A 122 6.07 -1.27 5.75
CA CYS A 122 6.27 -0.12 4.89
C CYS A 122 5.78 1.18 5.53
N ARG A 123 4.64 1.12 6.23
CA ARG A 123 4.13 2.24 7.02
C ARG A 123 5.13 2.64 8.09
N ASN A 124 5.64 1.70 8.88
CA ASN A 124 6.60 2.02 9.95
C ASN A 124 7.89 2.58 9.34
N GLU A 125 8.44 1.95 8.30
CA GLU A 125 9.60 2.47 7.57
C GLU A 125 9.38 3.89 6.99
N PHE A 126 8.15 4.27 6.65
CA PHE A 126 7.86 5.62 6.17
C PHE A 126 7.63 6.62 7.31
N LEU A 127 6.85 6.25 8.34
CA LEU A 127 6.47 7.13 9.44
C LEU A 127 7.56 7.31 10.49
N ASP A 128 8.47 6.35 10.65
CA ASP A 128 9.55 6.43 11.64
C ASP A 128 10.58 7.51 11.27
N PHE A 129 10.63 7.93 10.00
CA PHE A 129 11.61 8.88 9.47
C PHE A 129 11.00 10.21 9.01
N PHE A 130 9.68 10.38 9.17
CA PHE A 130 8.99 11.55 8.61
C PHE A 130 7.85 12.05 9.51
N ILE A 131 7.90 13.34 9.84
CA ILE A 131 6.81 14.07 10.49
C ILE A 131 6.17 15.02 9.47
N PRO A 132 4.88 14.86 9.13
CA PRO A 132 4.23 15.74 8.17
C PRO A 132 4.01 17.14 8.74
N LEU A 133 4.44 18.15 7.98
CA LEU A 133 4.20 19.56 8.31
C LEU A 133 2.72 19.94 8.15
N ASN A 134 2.08 19.43 7.10
CA ASN A 134 0.68 19.63 6.77
C ASN A 134 0.19 18.50 5.84
N LYS A 135 -1.11 18.50 5.50
CA LYS A 135 -1.71 17.50 4.61
C LYS A 135 -1.00 17.41 3.26
N TYR A 136 -0.70 18.56 2.64
CA TYR A 136 -0.06 18.61 1.32
C TYR A 136 1.34 17.97 1.34
N HIS A 137 2.12 18.25 2.38
CA HIS A 137 3.44 17.66 2.56
C HIS A 137 3.35 16.13 2.72
N LEU A 138 2.39 15.66 3.53
CA LEU A 138 2.13 14.22 3.67
C LEU A 138 1.73 13.57 2.35
N GLU A 139 0.85 14.21 1.58
CA GLU A 139 0.41 13.74 0.27
C GLU A 139 1.59 13.60 -0.70
N LYS A 140 2.46 14.62 -0.79
CA LYS A 140 3.65 14.57 -1.64
C LYS A 140 4.61 13.45 -1.26
N LYS A 141 4.84 13.23 0.03
CA LYS A 141 5.72 12.16 0.49
C LYS A 141 5.12 10.77 0.29
N LEU A 142 3.80 10.64 0.44
CA LEU A 142 3.13 9.38 0.12
C LEU A 142 3.09 9.09 -1.39
N ASP A 143 2.92 10.11 -2.23
CA ASP A 143 3.05 9.96 -3.70
C ASP A 143 4.45 9.46 -4.08
N GLU A 144 5.50 10.09 -3.53
CA GLU A 144 6.90 9.69 -3.72
C GLU A 144 7.14 8.25 -3.26
N PHE A 145 6.66 7.91 -2.05
CA PHE A 145 6.76 6.55 -1.50
C PHE A 145 6.04 5.52 -2.38
N ILE A 146 4.82 5.78 -2.81
CA ILE A 146 4.03 4.83 -3.61
C ILE A 146 4.63 4.65 -5.00
N HIS A 147 5.15 5.72 -5.59
CA HIS A 147 5.87 5.63 -6.86
C HIS A 147 7.09 4.72 -6.71
N PHE A 148 7.88 4.93 -5.67
CA PHE A 148 9.02 4.06 -5.35
C PHE A 148 8.60 2.61 -5.10
N TYR A 149 7.59 2.40 -4.25
CA TYR A 149 7.10 1.07 -3.89
C TYR A 149 6.62 0.30 -5.13
N ASN A 150 5.83 0.94 -5.99
CA ASN A 150 5.25 0.27 -7.14
C ASN A 150 6.25 0.00 -8.27
N ASN A 151 7.23 0.87 -8.48
CA ASN A 151 8.11 0.76 -9.65
C ASN A 151 9.49 0.17 -9.31
N HIS A 152 9.99 0.37 -8.09
CA HIS A 152 11.39 0.07 -7.76
C HIS A 152 11.56 -0.90 -6.59
N ARG A 153 10.62 -0.96 -5.64
CA ARG A 153 10.76 -1.87 -4.50
C ARG A 153 10.59 -3.32 -4.95
N THR A 154 11.60 -4.14 -4.69
CA THR A 154 11.57 -5.55 -5.05
C THR A 154 10.83 -6.38 -4.00
N HIS A 155 10.06 -7.35 -4.45
CA HIS A 155 9.32 -8.26 -3.58
C HIS A 155 9.74 -9.70 -3.81
N LEU A 156 10.10 -10.42 -2.74
CA LEU A 156 10.43 -11.85 -2.83
C LEU A 156 9.28 -12.69 -3.42
N ALA A 157 8.03 -12.29 -3.16
CA ALA A 157 6.85 -12.95 -3.71
C ALA A 157 6.68 -12.73 -5.23
N LEU A 158 7.38 -11.74 -5.80
CA LEU A 158 7.39 -11.41 -7.23
C LEU A 158 8.76 -11.77 -7.86
N ASN A 159 9.44 -12.82 -7.36
CA ASN A 159 10.77 -13.21 -7.85
C ASN A 159 11.81 -12.07 -7.81
N LYS A 160 11.73 -11.19 -6.80
CA LYS A 160 12.56 -9.99 -6.65
C LYS A 160 12.31 -8.92 -7.73
N ASP A 161 11.18 -8.96 -8.40
CA ASP A 161 10.68 -7.87 -9.24
C ASP A 161 9.84 -6.87 -8.42
N SER A 162 9.56 -5.71 -9.00
CA SER A 162 8.64 -4.71 -8.45
C SER A 162 7.19 -4.94 -8.89
N PRO A 163 6.19 -4.34 -8.21
CA PRO A 163 4.78 -4.52 -8.56
C PRO A 163 4.42 -4.11 -10.00
N VAL A 164 5.11 -3.09 -10.51
CA VAL A 164 5.09 -2.66 -11.90
C VAL A 164 6.41 -3.10 -12.49
N THR A 165 6.38 -4.24 -13.19
CA THR A 165 7.55 -4.84 -13.82
C THR A 165 8.32 -3.81 -14.62
N SER A 166 9.60 -3.68 -14.28
CA SER A 166 10.53 -2.87 -15.04
C SER A 166 11.28 -3.75 -16.04
N PRO A 167 11.66 -3.23 -17.21
CA PRO A 167 12.51 -3.97 -18.12
C PRO A 167 13.81 -4.35 -17.40
N VAL A 168 14.21 -5.61 -17.52
CA VAL A 168 15.47 -6.09 -16.95
C VAL A 168 16.59 -5.32 -17.64
N LEU A 169 17.37 -4.57 -16.86
CA LEU A 169 18.59 -3.94 -17.33
C LEU A 169 19.55 -5.07 -17.73
N THR A 170 19.65 -5.36 -19.02
CA THR A 170 20.68 -6.27 -19.53
C THR A 170 22.01 -5.58 -19.37
N SER A 171 22.93 -6.19 -18.61
CA SER A 171 24.30 -5.72 -18.52
C SER A 171 24.82 -5.44 -19.92
N SER A 172 25.10 -4.17 -20.23
CA SER A 172 25.72 -3.82 -21.49
C SER A 172 27.02 -4.62 -21.61
N LYS A 173 27.34 -5.11 -22.81
CA LYS A 173 28.61 -5.82 -23.07
C LYS A 173 29.83 -4.92 -22.81
N ASP A 174 29.61 -3.60 -22.80
CA ASP A 174 30.58 -2.61 -22.37
C ASP A 174 30.58 -2.47 -20.84
N LYS A 175 31.73 -2.77 -20.22
CA LYS A 175 31.98 -2.63 -18.77
C LYS A 175 31.98 -1.18 -18.26
N SER A 176 31.57 -0.21 -19.09
CA SER A 176 31.67 1.23 -18.85
C SER A 176 30.36 1.90 -18.44
N VAL A 177 29.26 1.16 -18.32
CA VAL A 177 27.96 1.76 -17.90
C VAL A 177 28.08 2.25 -16.46
N LYS A 178 28.07 3.58 -16.30
CA LYS A 178 28.11 4.24 -14.99
C LYS A 178 26.70 4.31 -14.44
N LEU A 179 26.42 3.43 -13.49
CA LEU A 179 25.14 3.38 -12.81
C LEU A 179 24.97 4.62 -11.92
N VAL A 180 23.85 5.34 -12.07
CA VAL A 180 23.55 6.59 -11.36
C VAL A 180 22.61 6.27 -10.20
N SER A 181 22.97 6.71 -8.99
CA SER A 181 22.08 6.64 -7.84
C SER A 181 21.22 7.89 -7.73
N ALA A 182 19.92 7.72 -7.54
CA ALA A 182 19.00 8.81 -7.23
C ALA A 182 18.39 8.59 -5.84
N PRO A 183 18.46 9.59 -4.94
CA PRO A 183 17.85 9.49 -3.62
C PRO A 183 16.33 9.56 -3.72
N VAL A 184 15.66 8.76 -2.90
CA VAL A 184 14.20 8.73 -2.75
C VAL A 184 13.88 8.98 -1.28
N LEU A 185 12.82 9.75 -1.03
CA LEU A 185 12.37 10.17 0.29
C LEU A 185 13.48 10.85 1.11
N GLY A 186 14.22 11.76 0.46
CA GLY A 186 15.34 12.45 1.11
C GLY A 186 16.56 11.57 1.38
N GLY A 187 16.69 10.46 0.64
CA GLY A 187 17.84 9.54 0.77
C GLY A 187 17.59 8.36 1.72
N LEU A 188 16.34 8.17 2.18
CA LEU A 188 15.95 6.97 2.91
C LEU A 188 16.08 5.70 2.04
N TYR A 189 15.77 5.84 0.75
CA TYR A 189 16.01 4.81 -0.26
C TYR A 189 16.82 5.38 -1.41
N TYR A 190 17.44 4.49 -2.19
CA TYR A 190 18.12 4.82 -3.42
C TYR A 190 17.60 3.95 -4.54
N ILE A 191 17.34 4.57 -5.68
CA ILE A 191 17.13 3.86 -6.95
C ILE A 191 18.39 3.99 -7.80
N PHE A 192 18.62 2.96 -8.60
CA PHE A 192 19.80 2.84 -9.43
C PHE A 192 19.33 2.69 -10.86
N CYS A 193 19.71 3.64 -11.72
CA CYS A 193 19.31 3.67 -13.12
C CYS A 193 20.55 3.76 -14.01
N ASP A 194 20.43 3.26 -15.24
CA ASP A 194 21.36 3.60 -16.31
C ASP A 194 21.16 5.09 -16.68
N PRO A 195 22.22 5.80 -17.08
CA PRO A 195 22.21 7.24 -17.32
C PRO A 195 21.33 7.66 -18.50
#